data_AF-A0A1F5EA55-F1
#
_entry.id   AF-A0A1F5EA55-F1
#
_cell.length_a   1.000
_cell.length_b   1.000
_cell.length_c   1.000
_cell.angle_alpha   90.00
_cell.angle_beta   90.00
_cell.angle_gamma   90.00
#
_symmetry.space_group_name_H-M   'P 1'
#
loop_
_entity.id
_entity.type
_entity.pdbx_description
1 polymer ?
#
loop_
_entity_poly.entity_id
_entity_poly.type
_entity_poly.pdbx_seq_one_letter_code
_entity_poly.pdbx_strand_id
1 'polypeptide(L)'
;MESKGEFMELNGIENHEHASTSLKALLLVFALVLVGVLGYLVWQQNTAPEEVDNSTQSTASVLTYTNTTHGYTMKLNSTWTGYKTSTWSDPDQPTIKNVEFFVPCAASDNCTSDGTTRTIAGYTTVMVVGAYPTKIWNAFQNDEGPTPTRLAANDTYVFGYSHAQAFPVSWETKAVNLKIDTVAATFKLTN
;
A
#
# COMPACT_ATOMS: atom_id res chain seq x y z
N MET A 1 5.43 66.09 62.04
CA MET A 1 6.68 66.70 61.56
C MET A 1 7.80 65.83 62.08
N GLU A 2 8.42 65.06 61.18
CA GLU A 2 9.77 64.43 61.23
C GLU A 2 9.76 63.44 60.05
N SER A 3 10.38 63.74 58.89
CA SER A 3 11.84 63.74 58.62
C SER A 3 12.39 62.30 58.72
N LYS A 4 13.03 61.66 57.73
CA LYS A 4 13.82 62.10 56.56
C LYS A 4 14.25 60.83 55.78
N GLY A 5 14.79 61.04 54.58
CA GLY A 5 15.78 60.16 53.93
C GLY A 5 15.20 59.04 53.07
N GLU A 6 15.80 58.62 51.96
CA GLU A 6 16.90 59.11 51.14
C GLU A 6 16.83 58.29 49.83
N PHE A 7 17.37 58.80 48.73
CA PHE A 7 17.48 58.10 47.45
C PHE A 7 18.30 56.82 47.60
N MET A 8 17.93 55.74 46.89
CA MET A 8 18.91 54.77 46.38
C MET A 8 18.43 54.10 45.09
N GLU A 9 19.34 54.11 44.12
CA GLU A 9 19.26 53.52 42.80
C GLU A 9 18.98 52.01 42.86
N LEU A 10 18.08 51.53 42.00
CA LEU A 10 17.93 50.11 41.67
C LEU A 10 18.65 49.84 40.35
N ASN A 11 19.97 49.64 40.41
CA ASN A 11 20.66 48.83 39.41
C ASN A 11 20.82 47.42 39.98
N GLY A 12 20.18 46.45 39.33
CA GLY A 12 20.26 45.04 39.69
C GLY A 12 19.53 44.19 38.67
N ILE A 13 20.12 44.03 37.49
CA ILE A 13 19.81 42.88 36.63
C ILE A 13 20.57 41.70 37.23
N GLU A 14 19.90 40.74 37.87
CA GLU A 14 20.49 39.42 38.14
C GLU A 14 19.42 38.31 38.15
N ASN A 15 19.49 37.48 37.10
CA ASN A 15 19.37 36.03 37.06
C ASN A 15 18.20 35.30 37.74
N HIS A 16 17.36 34.69 36.90
CA HIS A 16 16.43 33.61 37.25
C HIS A 16 17.18 32.31 37.59
N GLU A 17 17.56 32.07 38.84
CA GLU A 17 17.93 30.70 39.24
C GLU A 17 17.70 30.47 40.73
N HIS A 18 16.54 29.93 41.13
CA HIS A 18 16.47 29.10 42.34
C HIS A 18 15.24 28.17 42.26
N ALA A 19 15.37 27.04 41.56
CA ALA A 19 14.51 25.90 41.86
C ALA A 19 14.76 25.50 43.32
N SER A 20 13.72 25.57 44.15
CA SER A 20 13.72 25.17 45.57
C SER A 20 14.39 23.80 45.74
N THR A 21 15.21 23.63 46.78
CA THR A 21 15.93 22.39 47.10
C THR A 21 15.01 21.16 47.11
N SER A 22 13.73 21.36 47.48
CA SER A 22 12.69 20.32 47.44
C SER A 22 12.32 19.88 46.02
N LEU A 23 12.26 20.80 45.06
CA LEU A 23 11.98 20.50 43.66
C LEU A 23 13.15 19.74 43.02
N LYS A 24 14.40 20.11 43.35
CA LYS A 24 15.59 19.39 42.89
C LYS A 24 15.64 17.96 43.44
N ALA A 25 15.30 17.76 44.71
CA ALA A 25 15.23 16.44 45.32
C ALA A 25 14.15 15.55 44.67
N LEU A 26 12.96 16.10 44.40
CA LEU A 26 11.87 15.40 43.71
C LEU A 26 12.27 14.97 42.30
N LEU A 27 12.90 15.86 41.53
CA LEU A 27 13.38 15.55 40.18
C LEU A 27 14.47 14.49 40.19
N LEU A 28 15.34 14.48 41.19
CA LEU A 28 16.40 13.49 41.32
C LEU A 28 15.84 12.10 41.66
N VAL A 29 14.85 12.02 42.55
CA VAL A 29 14.12 10.77 42.82
C VAL A 29 13.38 10.29 41.57
N PHE A 30 12.72 11.19 40.85
CA PHE A 30 12.02 10.84 39.62
C PHE A 30 12.98 10.32 38.53
N ALA A 31 14.15 10.96 38.38
CA ALA A 31 15.19 10.50 37.45
C ALA A 31 15.73 9.11 37.83
N LEU A 32 15.96 8.83 39.12
CA LEU A 32 16.39 7.51 39.57
C LEU A 32 15.33 6.43 39.32
N VAL A 33 14.05 6.76 39.52
CA VAL A 33 12.94 5.86 39.18
C VAL A 33 12.90 5.59 37.67
N LEU A 34 13.04 6.61 36.83
CA LEU A 34 13.06 6.43 35.38
C LEU A 34 14.26 5.57 34.92
N VAL A 35 15.45 5.80 35.47
CA VAL A 35 16.64 4.98 35.16
C VAL A 35 16.44 3.55 35.64
N GLY A 36 15.83 3.33 36.80
CA GLY A 36 15.47 2.00 37.29
C GLY A 36 14.47 1.28 36.39
N VAL A 37 13.43 1.97 35.92
CA VAL A 37 12.42 1.42 34.99
C VAL A 37 13.05 1.09 33.64
N LEU A 38 13.86 1.99 33.08
CA LEU A 38 14.58 1.74 31.82
C LEU A 38 15.57 0.58 31.95
N GLY A 39 16.32 0.51 33.06
CA GLY A 39 17.22 -0.60 33.35
C GLY A 39 16.48 -1.94 33.49
N TYR A 40 15.30 -1.95 34.12
CA TYR A 40 14.45 -3.13 34.22
C TYR A 40 13.90 -3.59 32.86
N LEU A 41 13.49 -2.65 32.00
CA LEU A 41 13.01 -2.96 30.64
C LEU A 41 14.13 -3.52 29.76
N VAL A 42 15.34 -2.97 29.85
CA VAL A 42 16.52 -3.49 29.13
C VAL A 42 16.93 -4.86 29.68
N TRP A 43 16.87 -5.05 31.00
CA TRP A 43 17.15 -6.35 31.60
C TRP A 43 16.13 -7.41 31.19
N GLN A 44 14.83 -7.07 31.12
CA GLN A 44 13.79 -7.93 30.55
C GLN A 44 14.09 -8.32 29.10
N GLN A 45 14.58 -7.40 28.27
CA GLN A 45 14.98 -7.71 26.89
C GLN A 45 16.21 -8.64 26.81
N ASN A 46 17.20 -8.47 27.69
CA ASN A 46 18.45 -9.24 27.67
C ASN A 46 18.39 -10.58 28.43
N THR A 47 17.39 -10.80 29.28
CA THR A 47 17.20 -12.06 30.02
C THR A 47 16.04 -12.90 29.49
N ALA A 48 15.34 -12.42 28.45
CA ALA A 48 14.51 -13.29 27.64
C ALA A 48 15.40 -14.41 27.09
N PRO A 49 15.06 -15.70 27.30
CA PRO A 49 15.77 -16.78 26.63
C PRO A 49 15.71 -16.52 25.12
N GLU A 50 16.78 -16.81 24.38
CA GLU A 50 16.74 -16.79 22.92
C GLU A 50 15.66 -17.79 22.47
N GLU A 51 14.44 -17.29 22.29
CA GLU A 51 13.48 -17.93 21.42
C GLU A 51 14.15 -17.94 20.05
N VAL A 52 14.44 -19.13 19.55
CA VAL A 52 14.64 -19.33 18.12
C VAL A 52 13.38 -18.77 17.47
N ASP A 53 13.47 -17.54 16.97
CA ASP A 53 12.40 -16.87 16.27
C ASP A 53 12.22 -17.57 14.92
N ASN A 54 11.50 -18.70 14.99
CA ASN A 54 10.87 -19.32 13.84
C ASN A 54 9.53 -18.63 13.54
N SER A 55 9.29 -17.40 14.02
CA SER A 55 8.36 -16.51 13.34
C SER A 55 9.04 -16.11 12.03
N THR A 56 8.79 -16.96 11.04
CA THR A 56 8.68 -16.48 9.67
C THR A 56 7.74 -15.28 9.78
N GLN A 57 8.29 -14.06 9.70
CA GLN A 57 7.52 -12.91 9.28
C GLN A 57 6.70 -13.43 8.10
N SER A 58 5.39 -13.57 8.29
CA SER A 58 4.51 -13.94 7.19
C SER A 58 4.49 -12.72 6.30
N THR A 59 5.55 -12.58 5.48
CA THR A 59 5.56 -11.78 4.28
C THR A 59 4.29 -12.18 3.57
N ALA A 60 3.34 -11.25 3.52
CA ALA A 60 2.18 -11.28 2.63
C ALA A 60 2.47 -12.23 1.48
N SER A 61 1.88 -13.42 1.50
CA SER A 61 2.29 -14.50 0.61
C SER A 61 2.06 -14.03 -0.83
N VAL A 62 3.15 -13.61 -1.48
CA VAL A 62 3.12 -13.10 -2.84
C VAL A 62 2.72 -14.26 -3.74
N LEU A 63 1.54 -14.17 -4.32
CA LEU A 63 0.99 -15.19 -5.19
C LEU A 63 1.42 -14.90 -6.63
N THR A 64 1.90 -15.90 -7.35
CA THR A 64 2.27 -15.72 -8.77
C THR A 64 1.13 -16.19 -9.65
N TYR A 65 0.60 -15.29 -10.47
CA TYR A 65 -0.27 -15.64 -11.60
C TYR A 65 0.61 -15.97 -12.82
N THR A 66 0.27 -17.05 -13.52
CA THR A 66 0.96 -17.50 -14.72
C THR A 66 -0.06 -17.68 -15.84
N ASN A 67 0.15 -16.98 -16.96
CA ASN A 67 -0.58 -17.20 -18.19
C ASN A 67 0.31 -18.00 -19.16
N THR A 68 0.08 -19.30 -19.25
CA THR A 68 0.86 -20.19 -20.14
C THR A 68 0.49 -20.01 -21.61
N THR A 69 -0.73 -19.57 -21.92
CA THR A 69 -1.20 -19.33 -23.29
C THR A 69 -0.46 -18.17 -23.95
N HIS A 70 -0.18 -17.11 -23.19
CA HIS A 70 0.47 -15.89 -23.70
C HIS A 70 1.87 -15.66 -23.11
N GLY A 71 2.40 -16.61 -22.34
CA GLY A 71 3.79 -16.63 -21.90
C GLY A 71 4.19 -15.48 -20.97
N TYR A 72 3.40 -15.22 -19.92
CA TYR A 72 3.74 -14.19 -18.94
C TYR A 72 3.35 -14.57 -17.51
N THR A 73 3.97 -13.88 -16.55
CA THR A 73 3.71 -13.99 -15.12
C THR A 73 3.50 -12.62 -14.49
N MET A 74 2.78 -12.60 -13.37
CA MET A 74 2.59 -11.43 -12.52
C MET A 74 2.60 -11.85 -11.05
N LYS A 75 3.15 -11.01 -10.17
CA LYS A 75 3.13 -11.19 -8.73
C LYS A 75 1.98 -10.39 -8.13
N LEU A 76 1.02 -11.10 -7.57
CA LEU A 76 -0.11 -10.56 -6.84
C LEU A 76 0.27 -10.48 -5.35
N ASN A 77 -0.02 -9.33 -4.72
CA ASN A 77 0.17 -9.18 -3.29
C ASN A 77 -0.98 -9.86 -2.50
N SER A 78 -0.86 -9.95 -1.18
CA SER A 78 -1.83 -10.67 -0.32
C SER A 78 -3.27 -10.14 -0.38
N THR A 79 -3.50 -8.91 -0.83
CA THR A 79 -4.86 -8.35 -0.94
C THR A 79 -5.67 -8.97 -2.08
N TRP A 80 -5.01 -9.70 -2.99
CA TRP A 80 -5.63 -10.48 -4.08
C TRP A 80 -6.09 -11.87 -3.61
N THR A 81 -6.33 -12.06 -2.32
CA THR A 81 -6.81 -13.32 -1.76
C THR A 81 -8.13 -13.74 -2.43
N GLY A 82 -8.18 -14.97 -2.94
CA GLY A 82 -9.36 -15.52 -3.59
C GLY A 82 -9.68 -14.94 -4.97
N TYR A 83 -8.74 -14.22 -5.61
CA TYR A 83 -8.92 -13.69 -6.96
C TYR A 83 -9.30 -14.78 -7.97
N LYS A 84 -9.94 -14.35 -9.06
CA LYS A 84 -10.26 -15.17 -10.22
C LYS A 84 -9.80 -14.47 -11.49
N THR A 85 -9.64 -15.24 -12.55
CA THR A 85 -9.43 -14.69 -13.89
C THR A 85 -10.42 -15.27 -14.88
N SER A 86 -10.74 -14.49 -15.91
CA SER A 86 -11.52 -14.92 -17.06
C SER A 86 -10.83 -14.44 -18.33
N THR A 87 -10.89 -15.24 -19.39
CA THR A 87 -10.29 -14.87 -20.67
C THR A 87 -11.38 -14.60 -21.70
N TRP A 88 -11.10 -13.68 -22.62
CA TRP A 88 -12.02 -13.33 -23.69
C TRP A 88 -11.31 -12.72 -24.89
N SER A 89 -12.05 -12.62 -25.99
CA SER A 89 -11.61 -11.90 -27.19
C SER A 89 -12.57 -10.76 -27.45
N ASP A 90 -12.02 -9.60 -27.79
CA ASP A 90 -12.83 -8.41 -28.06
C ASP A 90 -13.81 -8.67 -29.22
N PRO A 91 -15.12 -8.45 -29.06
CA PRO A 91 -16.08 -8.76 -30.11
C PRO A 91 -15.86 -7.92 -31.37
N ASP A 92 -15.41 -6.67 -31.21
CA ASP A 92 -15.11 -5.74 -32.30
C ASP A 92 -13.67 -5.92 -32.80
N GLN A 93 -12.78 -6.40 -31.93
CA GLN A 93 -11.39 -6.73 -32.26
C GLN A 93 -10.98 -8.14 -31.79
N PRO A 94 -11.49 -9.24 -32.39
CA PRO A 94 -11.30 -10.62 -31.87
C PRO A 94 -9.85 -11.10 -31.78
N THR A 95 -8.94 -10.34 -32.39
CA THR A 95 -7.50 -10.57 -32.34
C THR A 95 -6.85 -10.11 -31.03
N ILE A 96 -7.50 -9.22 -30.28
CA ILE A 96 -7.11 -8.84 -28.92
C ILE A 96 -7.55 -9.95 -27.97
N LYS A 97 -6.61 -10.48 -27.19
CA LYS A 97 -6.87 -11.51 -26.17
C LYS A 97 -6.74 -10.89 -24.80
N ASN A 98 -7.83 -10.87 -24.05
CA ASN A 98 -7.91 -10.20 -22.77
C ASN A 98 -7.99 -11.22 -21.64
N VAL A 99 -7.35 -10.87 -20.52
CA VAL A 99 -7.50 -11.53 -19.23
C VAL A 99 -8.04 -10.53 -18.25
N GLU A 100 -9.26 -10.74 -17.79
CA GLU A 100 -9.87 -9.99 -16.71
C GLU A 100 -9.48 -10.60 -15.37
N PHE A 101 -9.15 -9.75 -14.42
CA PHE A 101 -8.89 -10.14 -13.05
C PHE A 101 -10.01 -9.64 -12.15
N PHE A 102 -10.51 -10.56 -11.33
CA PHE A 102 -11.61 -10.36 -10.42
C PHE A 102 -11.17 -10.58 -8.99
N VAL A 103 -11.71 -9.79 -8.06
CA VAL A 103 -11.51 -10.01 -6.62
C VAL A 103 -12.85 -10.17 -5.91
N PRO A 104 -12.90 -10.93 -4.79
CA PRO A 104 -14.14 -11.17 -4.07
C PRO A 104 -14.80 -9.86 -3.64
N CYS A 105 -16.11 -9.82 -3.78
CA CYS A 105 -16.93 -8.67 -3.47
C CYS A 105 -18.15 -9.07 -2.65
N ALA A 106 -18.41 -8.32 -1.57
CA ALA A 106 -19.52 -8.61 -0.69
C ALA A 106 -20.84 -8.23 -1.38
N ALA A 107 -21.90 -8.99 -1.15
CA ALA A 107 -23.21 -8.69 -1.72
C ALA A 107 -23.71 -7.27 -1.37
N SER A 108 -23.29 -6.74 -0.21
CA SER A 108 -23.59 -5.37 0.24
C SER A 108 -22.90 -4.27 -0.58
N ASP A 109 -21.84 -4.60 -1.31
CA ASP A 109 -21.01 -3.63 -2.03
C ASP A 109 -21.56 -3.31 -3.43
N ASN A 110 -22.67 -3.91 -3.87
CA ASN A 110 -23.18 -3.79 -5.24
C ASN A 110 -22.08 -4.11 -6.27
N CYS A 111 -21.59 -5.34 -6.26
CA CYS A 111 -20.52 -5.80 -7.13
C CYS A 111 -20.80 -5.46 -8.60
N THR A 112 -20.06 -4.48 -9.13
CA THR A 112 -20.18 -4.05 -10.52
C THR A 112 -19.24 -4.88 -11.39
N SER A 113 -19.68 -5.20 -12.60
CA SER A 113 -18.76 -5.52 -13.70
C SER A 113 -18.57 -4.26 -14.54
N ASP A 114 -17.50 -4.19 -15.30
CA ASP A 114 -17.20 -3.09 -16.23
C ASP A 114 -18.14 -3.06 -17.47
N GLY A 115 -19.36 -3.60 -17.35
CA GLY A 115 -20.32 -3.70 -18.45
C GLY A 115 -19.99 -4.80 -19.45
N THR A 116 -18.94 -5.58 -19.25
CA THR A 116 -18.73 -6.81 -20.02
C THR A 116 -19.74 -7.89 -19.56
N THR A 117 -20.19 -8.73 -20.49
CA THR A 117 -21.10 -9.86 -20.19
C THR A 117 -20.51 -10.93 -19.26
N ARG A 118 -19.30 -10.72 -18.74
CA ARG A 118 -18.51 -11.67 -17.95
C ARG A 118 -18.54 -11.28 -16.47
N THR A 119 -19.71 -11.43 -15.87
CA THR A 119 -19.90 -11.27 -14.43
C THR A 119 -19.63 -12.59 -13.71
N ILE A 120 -18.80 -12.56 -12.67
CA ILE A 120 -18.69 -13.68 -11.73
C ILE A 120 -19.47 -13.30 -10.47
N ALA A 121 -20.48 -14.08 -10.09
CA ALA A 121 -21.29 -13.80 -8.91
C ALA A 121 -20.42 -13.70 -7.65
N GLY A 122 -20.56 -12.61 -6.89
CA GLY A 122 -19.75 -12.32 -5.69
C GLY A 122 -18.34 -11.78 -5.97
N TYR A 123 -18.09 -11.27 -7.18
CA TYR A 123 -16.81 -10.74 -7.62
C TYR A 123 -16.99 -9.46 -8.43
N THR A 124 -15.94 -8.65 -8.52
CA THR A 124 -15.88 -7.47 -9.39
C THR A 124 -14.55 -7.44 -10.13
N THR A 125 -14.58 -6.94 -11.37
CA THR A 125 -13.38 -6.76 -12.20
C THR A 125 -12.56 -5.59 -11.66
N VAL A 126 -11.24 -5.75 -11.58
CA VAL A 126 -10.35 -4.69 -11.07
C VAL A 126 -9.28 -4.28 -12.07
N MET A 127 -8.90 -5.19 -12.97
CA MET A 127 -7.85 -4.99 -13.96
C MET A 127 -8.11 -5.89 -15.16
N VAL A 128 -7.76 -5.41 -16.34
CA VAL A 128 -7.69 -6.22 -17.57
C VAL A 128 -6.27 -6.16 -18.09
N VAL A 129 -5.71 -7.31 -18.47
CA VAL A 129 -4.46 -7.41 -19.21
C VAL A 129 -4.79 -7.89 -20.62
N GLY A 130 -4.50 -7.06 -21.62
CA GLY A 130 -4.70 -7.37 -23.02
C GLY A 130 -3.40 -7.74 -23.72
N ALA A 131 -3.45 -8.76 -24.56
CA ALA A 131 -2.45 -9.09 -25.57
C ALA A 131 -2.94 -8.57 -26.92
N TYR A 132 -2.32 -7.50 -27.39
CA TYR A 132 -2.70 -6.76 -28.59
C TYR A 132 -1.74 -7.11 -29.72
N PRO A 133 -2.22 -7.53 -30.91
CA PRO A 133 -1.35 -7.61 -32.07
C PRO A 133 -0.68 -6.25 -32.31
N THR A 134 0.61 -6.22 -32.65
CA THR A 134 1.39 -4.97 -32.75
C THR A 134 0.73 -3.91 -33.64
N LYS A 135 0.11 -4.32 -34.75
CA LYS A 135 -0.61 -3.36 -35.63
C LYS A 135 -1.80 -2.71 -34.93
N ILE A 136 -2.52 -3.49 -34.12
CA ILE A 136 -3.73 -3.02 -33.41
C ILE A 136 -3.30 -2.10 -32.26
N TRP A 137 -2.27 -2.47 -31.51
CA TRP A 137 -1.70 -1.61 -30.47
C TRP A 137 -1.33 -0.22 -31.01
N ASN A 138 -0.60 -0.18 -32.13
CA ASN A 138 -0.19 1.08 -32.73
C ASN A 138 -1.38 1.93 -33.21
N ALA A 139 -2.47 1.31 -33.66
CA ALA A 139 -3.70 2.04 -34.00
C ALA A 139 -4.34 2.66 -32.74
N PHE A 140 -4.48 1.87 -31.66
CA PHE A 140 -5.02 2.34 -30.38
C PHE A 140 -4.27 3.55 -29.80
N GLN A 141 -2.95 3.62 -29.97
CA GLN A 141 -2.15 4.74 -29.49
C GLN A 141 -2.43 6.07 -30.22
N ASN A 142 -3.12 6.03 -31.36
CA ASN A 142 -3.46 7.20 -32.18
C ASN A 142 -4.94 7.57 -32.13
N ASP A 143 -5.78 6.76 -31.49
CA ASP A 143 -7.21 7.00 -31.36
C ASP A 143 -7.53 7.80 -30.08
N GLU A 144 -8.63 8.56 -30.10
CA GLU A 144 -9.12 9.27 -28.92
C GLU A 144 -9.80 8.31 -27.93
N GLY A 145 -9.25 8.17 -26.73
CA GLY A 145 -9.86 7.38 -25.67
C GLY A 145 -8.87 6.91 -24.59
N PRO A 146 -9.36 6.20 -23.56
CA PRO A 146 -8.49 5.60 -22.57
C PRO A 146 -7.65 4.49 -23.20
N THR A 147 -6.35 4.74 -23.33
CA THR A 147 -5.38 3.75 -23.83
C THR A 147 -4.85 2.87 -22.70
N PRO A 148 -4.71 1.55 -22.89
CA PRO A 148 -4.04 0.70 -21.93
C PRO A 148 -2.59 1.15 -21.67
N THR A 149 -2.13 0.96 -20.44
CA THR A 149 -0.73 1.20 -20.08
C THR A 149 0.13 0.04 -20.55
N ARG A 150 1.20 0.32 -21.31
CA ARG A 150 2.12 -0.71 -21.82
C ARG A 150 2.84 -1.44 -20.69
N LEU A 151 2.87 -2.78 -20.77
CA LEU A 151 3.61 -3.67 -19.88
C LEU A 151 4.91 -4.16 -20.51
N ALA A 152 4.79 -4.87 -21.63
CA ALA A 152 5.92 -5.47 -22.37
C ALA A 152 5.50 -5.75 -23.82
N ALA A 153 6.40 -6.31 -24.62
CA ALA A 153 6.08 -6.83 -25.94
C ALA A 153 6.96 -8.05 -26.27
N ASN A 154 6.43 -8.95 -27.07
CA ASN A 154 7.17 -9.98 -27.79
C ASN A 154 6.94 -9.82 -29.29
N ASP A 155 7.40 -10.78 -30.09
CA ASP A 155 7.29 -10.72 -31.56
C ASP A 155 5.85 -10.72 -32.08
N THR A 156 4.89 -11.19 -31.28
CA THR A 156 3.49 -11.35 -31.70
C THR A 156 2.57 -10.29 -31.10
N TYR A 157 2.78 -9.93 -29.84
CA TYR A 157 1.88 -9.10 -29.05
C TYR A 157 2.61 -7.99 -28.30
N VAL A 158 1.94 -6.85 -28.22
CA VAL A 158 2.17 -5.85 -27.17
C VAL A 158 1.20 -6.14 -26.04
N PHE A 159 1.70 -6.18 -24.81
CA PHE A 159 0.88 -6.37 -23.63
C PHE A 159 0.61 -5.02 -22.98
N GLY A 160 -0.64 -4.79 -22.61
CA GLY A 160 -1.05 -3.60 -21.87
C GLY A 160 -2.05 -3.96 -20.78
N TYR A 161 -2.17 -3.10 -19.77
CA TYR A 161 -3.21 -3.23 -18.76
C TYR A 161 -4.03 -1.96 -18.63
N SER A 162 -5.28 -2.15 -18.22
CA SER A 162 -6.20 -1.08 -17.86
C SER A 162 -6.81 -1.37 -16.50
N HIS A 163 -7.08 -0.32 -15.75
CA HIS A 163 -7.91 -0.39 -14.55
C HIS A 163 -9.38 -0.62 -14.93
N ALA A 164 -10.14 -1.23 -14.03
CA ALA A 164 -11.59 -1.16 -14.12
C ALA A 164 -12.05 0.31 -14.08
N GLN A 165 -13.02 0.65 -14.92
CA GLN A 165 -13.55 2.02 -15.01
C GLN A 165 -14.41 2.41 -13.81
N ALA A 166 -14.98 1.42 -13.13
CA ALA A 166 -15.81 1.61 -11.96
C ALA A 166 -15.58 0.48 -10.95
N PHE A 167 -15.47 0.86 -9.68
CA PHE A 167 -15.47 -0.05 -8.55
C PHE A 167 -16.77 0.14 -7.75
N PRO A 168 -17.14 -0.84 -6.90
CA PRO A 168 -18.10 -0.62 -5.83
C PRO A 168 -17.85 0.70 -5.08
N VAL A 169 -18.92 1.46 -4.83
CA VAL A 169 -18.82 2.78 -4.16
C VAL A 169 -18.21 2.71 -2.75
N SER A 170 -18.32 1.56 -2.07
CA SER A 170 -17.75 1.32 -0.74
C SER A 170 -16.26 0.99 -0.76
N TRP A 171 -15.60 0.92 -1.92
CA TRP A 171 -14.26 0.34 -2.08
C TRP A 171 -13.10 1.33 -2.11
N GLU A 172 -13.26 2.56 -1.62
CA GLU A 172 -12.18 3.56 -1.63
C GLU A 172 -10.85 3.00 -1.09
N THR A 173 -10.87 2.42 0.11
CA THR A 173 -9.67 1.82 0.73
C THR A 173 -9.28 0.49 0.09
N LYS A 174 -10.26 -0.34 -0.29
CA LYS A 174 -9.99 -1.69 -0.82
C LYS A 174 -9.33 -1.63 -2.20
N ALA A 175 -9.83 -0.79 -3.09
CA ALA A 175 -9.27 -0.60 -4.42
C ALA A 175 -7.83 -0.08 -4.35
N VAL A 176 -7.55 0.89 -3.48
CA VAL A 176 -6.19 1.42 -3.25
C VAL A 176 -5.24 0.34 -2.71
N ASN A 177 -5.74 -0.58 -1.89
CA ASN A 177 -4.94 -1.65 -1.30
C ASN A 177 -4.64 -2.79 -2.28
N LEU A 178 -5.37 -2.92 -3.39
CA LEU A 178 -5.01 -3.86 -4.45
C LEU A 178 -3.64 -3.54 -5.07
N LYS A 179 -3.21 -2.27 -5.02
CA LYS A 179 -1.92 -1.81 -5.59
C LYS A 179 -1.74 -2.29 -7.03
N ILE A 180 -2.75 -2.05 -7.86
CA ILE A 180 -2.82 -2.56 -9.24
C ILE A 180 -1.58 -2.16 -10.03
N ASP A 181 -1.15 -0.89 -9.96
CA ASP A 181 0.08 -0.44 -10.62
C ASP A 181 1.32 -1.20 -10.17
N THR A 182 1.44 -1.49 -8.87
CA THR A 182 2.56 -2.27 -8.33
C THR A 182 2.52 -3.71 -8.82
N VAL A 183 1.33 -4.31 -8.89
CA VAL A 183 1.12 -5.64 -9.44
C VAL A 183 1.44 -5.68 -10.93
N ALA A 184 0.96 -4.71 -11.71
CA ALA A 184 1.25 -4.54 -13.13
C ALA A 184 2.75 -4.40 -13.40
N ALA A 185 3.48 -3.64 -12.57
CA ALA A 185 4.93 -3.49 -12.66
C ALA A 185 5.71 -4.80 -12.44
N THR A 186 5.09 -5.84 -11.88
CA THR A 186 5.72 -7.16 -11.74
C THR A 186 5.55 -8.06 -12.95
N PHE A 187 4.86 -7.60 -14.00
CA PHE A 187 4.68 -8.34 -15.23
C PHE A 187 6.03 -8.75 -15.83
N LYS A 188 6.14 -10.03 -16.18
CA LYS A 188 7.32 -10.57 -16.85
C LYS A 188 6.90 -11.59 -17.90
N LEU A 189 7.43 -11.44 -19.12
CA LEU A 189 7.38 -12.51 -20.11
C LEU A 189 8.19 -13.70 -19.62
N THR A 190 7.71 -14.91 -19.86
CA THR A 190 8.38 -16.14 -19.43
C THR A 190 9.32 -16.71 -20.48
N ASN A 191 9.19 -16.25 -21.74
CA ASN A 191 10.00 -16.67 -22.89
C ASN A 191 10.40 -15.45 -23.71
#